data_AF-A0A6G2V901-F1
#
_entry.id   AF-A0A6G2V901-F1
#
_cell.length_a   1.000
_cell.length_b   1.000
_cell.length_c   1.000
_cell.angle_alpha   90.00
_cell.angle_beta   90.00
_cell.angle_gamma   90.00
#
_symmetry.space_group_name_H-M   'P 1'
#
loop_
_entity.id
_entity.type
_entity.pdbx_description
1 polymer ?
#
loop_
_entity_poly.entity_id
_entity_poly.type
_entity_poly.pdbx_seq_one_letter_code
_entity_poly.pdbx_strand_id
1 'polypeptide(L)'
;MRWALVKVCLAVTAMVVIAFAVPLGLVVKEMARDRAFSDAERQAATIGPTLSITTDRAQLEKAVLTTEPGAAGRMAVHIPASGEPDGIAADIGKGRATRQELEAVRVSGRATITGVTGGSVLLQPTAVGPRDIAVVEVFVPEAAVSHGVTTAWLMLAAVGVALIVGSVAVADRLGIRMVEPARRLAGAAHDLGEGRLGTRVPEEGPDELRSAAVAFNSMADQVVQLLANERELAADLSHRLRTPLTVLRLNAASLGEGPAAEQTRAAVEQLEREVDTIIRTAREQRPQTQPGGPGAGCDASEVIRERMAFWSALAEDEGREVRLAGVDRTLRIPVARPELAAALDALLGNVFRHTPEGTAFAVDVHHSGDAVIVLVSDAGGGIADPKAALARGGARDAVGSTGLGLDIVRRVAESTGGDVRIGRSVLGGTEVRVWIGLDGQRPQQRGRGHRVGRQRRRRGVGRANL
;
A
#
# COMPACT_ATOMS: atom_id res chain seq x y z
N MET A 1 -13.46 2.88 6.94
CA MET A 1 -13.35 2.33 8.32
C MET A 1 -12.82 3.35 9.32
N ARG A 2 -11.67 4.01 9.11
CA ARG A 2 -11.14 5.05 10.03
C ARG A 2 -12.17 6.13 10.43
N TRP A 3 -12.82 6.75 9.45
CA TRP A 3 -13.90 7.73 9.71
C TRP A 3 -15.12 7.16 10.43
N ALA A 4 -15.41 5.87 10.28
CA ALA A 4 -16.51 5.24 11.01
C ALA A 4 -16.15 5.07 12.48
N LEU A 5 -14.92 4.63 12.78
CA LEU A 5 -14.42 4.43 14.14
C LEU A 5 -14.34 5.75 14.90
N VAL A 6 -13.83 6.81 14.26
CA VAL A 6 -13.83 8.17 14.84
C VAL A 6 -15.25 8.68 15.11
N LYS A 7 -16.20 8.49 14.19
CA LYS A 7 -17.60 8.90 14.39
C LYS A 7 -18.25 8.16 15.55
N VAL A 8 -18.03 6.85 15.67
CA VAL A 8 -18.58 6.05 16.78
C VAL A 8 -17.97 6.49 18.11
N CYS A 9 -16.64 6.63 18.20
CA CYS A 9 -15.97 7.13 19.41
C CYS A 9 -16.48 8.52 19.79
N LEU A 10 -16.57 9.46 18.83
CA LEU A 10 -17.11 10.79 19.07
C LEU A 10 -18.55 10.73 19.60
N ALA A 11 -19.43 9.96 18.95
CA ALA A 11 -20.83 9.86 19.35
C ALA A 11 -20.98 9.26 20.76
N VAL A 12 -20.25 8.19 21.06
CA VAL A 12 -20.28 7.54 22.38
C VAL A 12 -19.71 8.45 23.45
N THR A 13 -18.55 9.09 23.21
CA THR A 13 -17.95 9.99 24.19
C THR A 13 -18.82 11.23 24.42
N ALA A 14 -19.38 11.82 23.37
CA ALA A 14 -20.29 12.96 23.51
C ALA A 14 -21.56 12.57 24.29
N MET A 15 -22.15 11.41 23.99
CA MET A 15 -23.31 10.90 24.73
C MET A 15 -22.99 10.73 26.21
N VAL A 16 -21.85 10.11 26.56
CA VAL A 16 -21.42 9.93 27.95
C VAL A 16 -21.16 11.28 28.62
N VAL A 17 -20.43 12.19 27.97
CA VAL A 17 -20.15 13.53 28.51
C VAL A 17 -21.46 14.27 28.80
N ILE A 18 -22.43 14.27 27.89
CA ILE A 18 -23.73 14.91 28.10
C ILE A 18 -24.51 14.24 29.24
N ALA A 19 -24.54 12.90 29.25
CA ALA A 19 -25.27 12.11 30.26
C ALA A 19 -24.75 12.34 31.68
N PHE A 20 -23.46 12.66 31.86
CA PHE A 20 -22.89 12.95 33.18
C PHE A 20 -22.81 14.45 33.49
N ALA A 21 -22.44 15.29 32.52
CA ALA A 21 -22.25 16.73 32.75
C ALA A 21 -23.57 17.46 33.03
N VAL A 22 -24.67 17.07 32.36
CA VAL A 22 -25.96 17.75 32.55
C VAL A 22 -26.54 17.49 33.96
N PRO A 23 -26.67 16.24 34.44
CA PRO A 23 -27.14 16.00 35.80
C PRO A 23 -26.23 16.62 36.85
N LEU A 24 -24.91 16.52 36.68
CA LEU A 24 -23.96 17.12 37.62
C LEU A 24 -24.08 18.66 37.66
N GLY A 25 -24.25 19.30 36.50
CA GLY A 25 -24.50 20.73 36.41
C GLY A 25 -25.80 21.16 37.08
N LEU A 26 -26.86 20.34 36.98
CA LEU A 26 -28.12 20.56 37.70
C LEU A 26 -27.95 20.42 39.21
N VAL A 27 -27.25 19.39 39.68
CA VAL A 27 -26.95 19.19 41.11
C VAL A 27 -26.15 20.37 41.66
N VAL A 28 -25.13 20.86 40.94
CA VAL A 28 -24.35 22.03 41.38
C VAL A 28 -25.23 23.28 41.48
N LYS A 29 -26.15 23.47 40.52
CA LYS A 29 -27.12 24.58 40.55
C LYS A 29 -28.05 24.47 41.76
N GLU A 30 -28.57 23.28 42.06
CA GLU A 30 -29.44 23.03 43.21
C GLU A 30 -28.68 23.24 44.53
N MET A 31 -27.47 22.70 44.65
CA MET A 31 -26.60 22.93 45.82
C MET A 31 -26.22 24.39 46.01
N ALA A 32 -26.04 25.18 44.94
CA ALA A 32 -25.77 26.61 45.05
C ALA A 32 -27.00 27.37 45.57
N ARG A 33 -28.19 27.00 45.09
CA ARG A 33 -29.47 27.51 45.58
C ARG A 33 -29.70 27.18 47.05
N ASP A 34 -29.54 25.92 47.44
CA ASP A 34 -29.77 25.47 48.80
C ASP A 34 -28.80 26.12 49.79
N ARG A 35 -27.53 26.30 49.39
CA ARG A 35 -26.55 27.06 50.17
C ARG A 35 -26.99 28.50 50.37
N ALA A 36 -27.38 29.19 49.31
CA ALA A 36 -27.81 30.59 49.39
C ALA A 36 -29.02 30.78 50.33
N PHE A 37 -30.01 29.88 50.30
CA PHE A 37 -31.16 29.96 51.20
C PHE A 37 -30.84 29.49 52.63
N SER A 38 -29.99 28.49 52.81
CA SER A 38 -29.53 28.06 54.15
C SER A 38 -28.75 29.19 54.84
N ASP A 39 -27.93 29.92 54.09
CA ASP A 39 -27.20 31.09 54.61
C ASP A 39 -28.16 32.23 54.98
N ALA A 40 -29.20 32.46 54.16
CA ALA A 40 -30.25 33.43 54.46
C ALA A 40 -31.05 33.05 55.72
N GLU A 41 -31.37 31.77 55.92
CA GLU A 41 -32.06 31.28 57.12
C GLU A 41 -31.20 31.45 58.38
N ARG A 42 -29.91 31.11 58.30
CA ARG A 42 -28.94 31.36 59.39
C ARG A 42 -28.85 32.84 59.73
N GLN A 43 -28.83 33.71 58.72
CA GLN A 43 -28.82 35.16 58.90
C GLN A 43 -30.11 35.67 59.56
N ALA A 44 -31.28 35.20 59.13
CA ALA A 44 -32.56 35.55 59.75
C ALA A 44 -32.61 35.15 61.23
N ALA A 45 -32.10 33.95 61.56
CA ALA A 45 -32.07 33.44 62.92
C ALA A 45 -31.21 34.27 63.88
N THR A 46 -30.26 35.08 63.39
CA THR A 46 -29.43 35.95 64.25
C THR A 46 -30.21 37.06 64.94
N ILE A 47 -31.33 37.50 64.35
CA ILE A 47 -32.19 38.56 64.91
C ILE A 47 -33.22 38.01 65.90
N GLY A 48 -33.49 36.70 65.87
CA GLY A 48 -34.49 36.04 66.71
C GLY A 48 -34.35 36.33 68.21
N PRO A 49 -33.14 36.20 68.80
CA PRO A 49 -32.93 36.54 70.21
C PRO A 49 -33.21 38.02 70.53
N THR A 50 -32.83 38.95 69.66
CA THR A 50 -33.11 40.38 69.87
C THR A 50 -34.62 40.65 69.87
N LEU A 51 -35.34 40.03 68.94
CA LEU A 51 -36.80 40.13 68.88
C LEU A 51 -37.50 39.54 70.10
N SER A 52 -36.91 38.55 70.77
CA SER A 52 -37.48 38.00 72.02
C SER A 52 -37.25 38.88 73.25
N ILE A 53 -36.30 39.82 73.18
CA ILE A 53 -35.89 40.67 74.31
C ILE A 53 -36.50 42.07 74.22
N THR A 54 -36.62 42.62 73.00
CA THR A 54 -37.05 44.01 72.81
C THR A 54 -37.82 44.18 71.50
N THR A 55 -38.89 44.96 71.56
CA THR A 55 -39.67 45.40 70.40
C THR A 55 -39.41 46.89 70.10
N ASP A 56 -38.41 47.51 70.75
CA ASP A 56 -38.06 48.91 70.53
C ASP A 56 -37.45 49.11 69.14
N ARG A 57 -38.03 50.04 68.38
CA ARG A 57 -37.64 50.32 66.99
C ARG A 57 -36.16 50.72 66.89
N ALA A 58 -35.66 51.55 67.79
CA ALA A 58 -34.29 52.06 67.72
C ALA A 58 -33.25 50.95 68.01
N GLN A 59 -33.54 50.07 68.98
CA GLN A 59 -32.67 48.94 69.29
C GLN A 59 -32.67 47.88 68.18
N LEU A 60 -33.84 47.59 67.60
CA LEU A 60 -33.96 46.63 66.50
C LEU A 60 -33.34 47.14 65.21
N GLU A 61 -33.48 48.43 64.89
CA GLU A 61 -32.79 49.05 63.74
C GLU A 61 -31.28 48.93 63.87
N LYS A 62 -30.74 49.19 65.08
CA LYS A 62 -29.33 48.98 65.36
C LYS A 62 -28.91 47.52 65.22
N ALA A 63 -29.70 46.58 65.73
CA ALA A 63 -29.42 45.14 65.62
C ALA A 63 -29.41 44.66 64.17
N VAL A 64 -30.39 45.08 63.36
CA VAL A 64 -30.43 44.78 61.92
C VAL A 64 -29.19 45.35 61.23
N LEU A 65 -28.85 46.63 61.45
CA LEU A 65 -27.67 47.26 60.84
C LEU A 65 -26.33 46.63 61.26
N THR A 66 -26.25 45.98 62.42
CA THR A 66 -25.04 45.25 62.83
C THR A 66 -24.88 43.89 62.15
N THR A 67 -25.94 43.36 61.52
CA THR A 67 -25.82 42.15 60.68
C THR A 67 -25.29 42.51 59.29
N GLU A 68 -24.51 41.61 58.70
CA GLU A 68 -24.04 41.78 57.32
C GLU A 68 -25.18 42.03 56.30
N PRO A 69 -26.28 41.27 56.28
CA PRO A 69 -27.39 41.54 55.37
C PRO A 69 -28.12 42.86 55.69
N GLY A 70 -28.28 43.23 56.96
CA GLY A 70 -28.93 44.50 57.31
C GLY A 70 -28.10 45.72 56.92
N ALA A 71 -26.78 45.69 57.13
CA ALA A 71 -25.85 46.72 56.63
C ALA A 71 -25.90 46.85 55.10
N ALA A 72 -26.08 45.73 54.39
CA ALA A 72 -26.22 45.68 52.93
C ALA A 72 -27.64 46.02 52.42
N GLY A 73 -28.60 46.35 53.30
CA GLY A 73 -30.00 46.62 52.93
C GLY A 73 -30.73 45.39 52.35
N ARG A 74 -30.28 44.20 52.76
CA ARG A 74 -30.82 42.88 52.39
C ARG A 74 -31.64 42.24 53.52
N MET A 75 -31.83 42.90 54.65
CA MET A 75 -32.67 42.41 55.74
C MET A 75 -33.73 43.45 56.10
N ALA A 76 -34.94 42.98 56.38
CA ALA A 76 -36.00 43.76 56.99
C ALA A 76 -36.73 42.95 58.05
N VAL A 77 -37.35 43.64 59.01
CA VAL A 77 -38.10 43.01 60.09
C VAL A 77 -39.47 43.67 60.16
N HIS A 78 -40.51 42.84 60.08
CA HIS A 78 -41.91 43.25 60.01
C HIS A 78 -42.67 42.80 61.26
N ILE A 79 -42.91 43.74 62.16
CA ILE A 79 -43.57 43.51 63.44
C ILE A 79 -45.04 43.93 63.31
N PRO A 80 -46.01 43.06 63.65
CA PRO A 80 -47.41 43.44 63.59
C PRO A 80 -47.72 44.48 64.67
N ALA A 81 -48.75 45.29 64.48
CA ALA A 81 -49.32 46.03 65.59
C ALA A 81 -49.86 45.00 66.60
N SER A 82 -49.24 44.88 67.78
CA SER A 82 -49.72 43.96 68.81
C SER A 82 -51.15 44.32 69.20
N GLY A 83 -51.93 43.36 69.67
CA GLY A 83 -53.29 43.58 70.19
C GLY A 83 -53.36 44.43 71.47
N GLU A 84 -52.25 45.02 71.90
CA GLU A 84 -52.13 45.93 73.04
C GLU A 84 -52.33 47.39 72.59
N PRO A 85 -52.93 48.25 73.44
CA PRO A 85 -53.32 49.61 73.07
C PRO A 85 -52.19 50.56 72.65
N ASP A 86 -50.91 50.16 72.79
CA ASP A 86 -49.70 50.91 72.38
C ASP A 86 -48.86 50.17 71.33
N GLY A 87 -49.38 49.09 70.74
CA GLY A 87 -48.69 48.27 69.75
C GLY A 87 -48.51 48.95 68.39
N ILE A 88 -47.32 49.50 68.12
CA ILE A 88 -47.02 50.12 66.83
C ILE A 88 -46.47 49.08 65.87
N ALA A 89 -47.12 48.88 64.72
CA ALA A 89 -46.55 48.13 63.61
C ALA A 89 -45.23 48.79 63.16
N ALA A 90 -44.15 48.02 63.17
CA ALA A 90 -42.83 48.51 62.82
C ALA A 90 -42.26 47.72 61.65
N ASP A 91 -41.96 48.44 60.57
CA ASP A 91 -41.16 47.95 59.45
C ASP A 91 -39.74 48.52 59.60
N ILE A 92 -38.77 47.64 59.78
CA ILE A 92 -37.37 48.00 59.99
C ILE A 92 -36.58 47.51 58.79
N GLY A 93 -35.76 48.38 58.19
CA GLY A 93 -34.97 48.04 57.00
C GLY A 93 -35.73 48.18 55.68
N LYS A 94 -35.22 47.54 54.62
CA LYS A 94 -35.76 47.63 53.25
C LYS A 94 -36.54 46.36 52.89
N GLY A 95 -37.83 46.33 53.20
CA GLY A 95 -38.73 45.26 52.80
C GLY A 95 -39.03 45.27 51.30
N ARG A 96 -39.10 44.08 50.71
CA ARG A 96 -39.40 43.84 49.30
C ARG A 96 -40.60 42.91 49.12
N ALA A 97 -41.02 42.20 50.18
CA ALA A 97 -42.21 41.38 50.17
C ALA A 97 -43.50 42.23 50.21
N THR A 98 -44.57 41.70 49.62
CA THR A 98 -45.89 42.33 49.68
C THR A 98 -46.55 42.07 51.04
N ARG A 99 -47.46 42.96 51.46
CA ARG A 99 -48.23 42.76 52.71
C ARG A 99 -49.01 41.44 52.73
N GLN A 100 -49.49 40.98 51.58
CA GLN A 100 -50.22 39.71 51.47
C GLN A 100 -49.30 38.50 51.77
N GLU A 101 -48.06 38.53 51.31
CA GLU A 101 -47.07 37.48 51.58
C GLU A 101 -46.65 37.47 53.06
N LEU A 102 -46.45 38.65 53.64
CA LEU A 102 -46.12 38.79 55.07
C LEU A 102 -47.23 38.21 55.96
N GLU A 103 -48.49 38.56 55.68
CA GLU A 103 -49.63 38.02 56.44
C GLU A 103 -49.83 36.51 56.21
N ALA A 104 -49.61 36.01 54.99
CA ALA A 104 -49.67 34.57 54.73
C ALA A 104 -48.63 33.78 55.53
N VAL A 105 -47.40 34.30 55.68
CA VAL A 105 -46.35 33.70 56.51
C VAL A 105 -46.70 33.79 58.00
N ARG A 106 -47.27 34.91 58.44
CA ARG A 106 -47.72 35.11 59.82
C ARG A 106 -48.80 34.10 60.22
N VAL A 107 -49.78 33.86 59.35
CA VAL A 107 -50.87 32.90 59.59
C VAL A 107 -50.39 31.45 59.50
N SER A 108 -49.54 31.12 58.52
CA SER A 108 -49.06 29.75 58.32
C SER A 108 -47.99 29.33 59.32
N GLY A 109 -47.26 30.28 59.91
CA GLY A 109 -46.15 30.04 60.84
C GLY A 109 -44.98 29.29 60.20
N ARG A 110 -44.88 29.27 58.86
CA ARG A 110 -43.85 28.55 58.11
C ARG A 110 -43.01 29.48 57.25
N ALA A 111 -41.70 29.22 57.24
CA ALA A 111 -40.79 29.93 56.37
C ALA A 111 -41.20 29.75 54.91
N THR A 112 -41.20 30.85 54.14
CA THR A 112 -41.60 30.86 52.74
C THR A 112 -40.58 31.64 51.90
N ILE A 113 -40.33 31.16 50.69
CA ILE A 113 -39.45 31.83 49.73
C ILE A 113 -40.32 32.42 48.61
N THR A 114 -40.15 33.71 48.33
CA THR A 114 -40.90 34.41 47.28
C THR A 114 -39.97 35.08 46.28
N GLY A 115 -40.31 35.02 45.00
CA GLY A 115 -39.56 35.68 43.93
C GLY A 115 -39.85 37.19 43.90
N VAL A 116 -38.81 38.01 43.85
CA VAL A 116 -38.91 39.48 43.75
C VAL A 116 -37.97 39.96 42.65
N THR A 117 -38.09 41.22 42.23
CA THR A 117 -37.21 41.79 41.21
C THR A 117 -35.72 41.70 41.63
N GLY A 118 -34.91 41.01 40.83
CA GLY A 118 -33.47 40.86 41.06
C GLY A 118 -33.06 39.74 42.03
N GLY A 119 -34.00 38.90 42.49
CA GLY A 119 -33.67 37.76 43.36
C GLY A 119 -34.87 37.09 44.01
N SER A 120 -34.69 36.64 45.24
CA SER A 120 -35.76 36.04 46.05
C SER A 120 -35.66 36.55 47.48
N VAL A 121 -36.76 36.57 48.19
CA VAL A 121 -36.81 36.89 49.63
C VAL A 121 -37.17 35.64 50.41
N LEU A 122 -36.44 35.38 51.49
CA LEU A 122 -36.81 34.42 52.52
C LEU A 122 -37.59 35.16 53.60
N LEU A 123 -38.79 34.68 53.90
CA LEU A 123 -39.65 35.18 54.97
C LEU A 123 -39.64 34.19 56.11
N GLN A 124 -38.94 34.53 57.19
CA GLN A 124 -38.79 33.69 58.39
C GLN A 124 -39.72 34.18 59.51
N PRO A 125 -40.76 33.43 59.90
CA PRO A 125 -41.58 33.78 61.05
C PRO A 125 -40.79 33.57 62.35
N THR A 126 -40.86 34.56 63.23
CA THR A 126 -40.20 34.57 64.54
C THR A 126 -41.20 34.99 65.59
N ALA A 127 -41.36 34.19 66.65
CA ALA A 127 -42.26 34.53 67.75
C ALA A 127 -41.67 35.70 68.58
N VAL A 128 -42.47 36.75 68.79
CA VAL A 128 -42.09 37.93 69.58
C VAL A 128 -42.89 38.01 70.88
N GLY A 129 -44.05 37.35 70.94
CA GLY A 129 -44.88 37.25 72.14
C GLY A 129 -45.83 36.04 72.10
N PRO A 130 -46.77 35.91 73.06
CA PRO A 130 -47.66 34.75 73.17
C PRO A 130 -48.59 34.54 71.97
N ARG A 131 -48.87 35.60 71.20
CA ARG A 131 -49.74 35.58 70.01
C ARG A 131 -49.20 36.36 68.80
N ASP A 132 -48.02 36.98 68.94
CA ASP A 132 -47.47 37.86 67.91
C ASP A 132 -46.27 37.21 67.22
N ILE A 133 -46.36 37.07 65.90
CA ILE A 133 -45.30 36.56 65.02
C ILE A 133 -44.77 37.74 64.21
N ALA A 134 -43.49 38.08 64.38
CA ALA A 134 -42.79 38.96 63.46
C ALA A 134 -42.25 38.16 62.27
N VAL A 135 -42.09 38.82 61.13
CA VAL A 135 -41.50 38.21 59.94
C VAL A 135 -40.17 38.88 59.66
N VAL A 136 -39.09 38.10 59.70
CA VAL A 136 -37.77 38.54 59.27
C VAL A 136 -37.65 38.25 57.78
N GLU A 137 -37.51 39.29 56.99
CA GLU A 137 -37.26 39.21 55.54
C GLU A 137 -35.76 39.26 55.28
N VAL A 138 -35.23 38.30 54.51
CA VAL A 138 -33.85 38.31 54.00
C VAL A 138 -33.87 38.21 52.48
N PHE A 139 -33.35 39.23 51.80
CA PHE A 139 -33.20 39.29 50.35
C PHE A 139 -31.94 38.54 49.89
N VAL A 140 -32.15 37.54 49.04
CA VAL A 140 -31.12 36.73 48.39
C VAL A 140 -31.02 37.16 46.92
N PRO A 141 -29.93 37.86 46.54
CA PRO A 141 -29.72 38.26 45.15
C PRO A 141 -29.58 37.05 44.21
N GLU A 142 -30.00 37.18 42.96
CA GLU A 142 -29.85 36.12 41.95
C GLU A 142 -28.36 35.71 41.74
N ALA A 143 -27.44 36.66 41.91
CA ALA A 143 -25.99 36.41 41.87
C ALA A 143 -25.53 35.46 42.99
N ALA A 144 -26.16 35.45 44.16
CA ALA A 144 -25.81 34.54 45.26
C ALA A 144 -26.25 33.10 44.96
N VAL A 145 -27.42 32.94 44.31
CA VAL A 145 -27.97 31.63 43.90
C VAL A 145 -27.20 31.02 42.74
N SER A 146 -26.62 31.86 41.88
CA SER A 146 -25.82 31.44 40.72
C SER A 146 -24.31 31.42 40.97
N HIS A 147 -23.86 31.79 42.17
CA HIS A 147 -22.44 31.90 42.48
C HIS A 147 -21.74 30.54 42.33
N GLY A 148 -20.70 30.49 41.50
CA GLY A 148 -19.94 29.27 41.20
C GLY A 148 -20.60 28.30 40.22
N VAL A 149 -21.87 28.50 39.84
CA VAL A 149 -22.57 27.65 38.86
C VAL A 149 -21.96 27.82 37.47
N THR A 150 -21.70 29.06 37.05
CA THR A 150 -21.05 29.36 35.76
C THR A 150 -19.66 28.75 35.66
N THR A 151 -18.85 28.90 36.71
CA THR A 151 -17.51 28.28 36.80
C THR A 151 -17.59 26.76 36.72
N ALA A 152 -18.56 26.15 37.40
CA ALA A 152 -18.77 24.70 37.32
C ALA A 152 -19.15 24.25 35.90
N TRP A 153 -20.06 24.95 35.22
CA TRP A 153 -20.40 24.66 33.83
C TRP A 153 -19.21 24.81 32.89
N LEU A 154 -18.38 25.85 33.06
CA LEU A 154 -17.17 26.03 32.27
C LEU A 154 -16.17 24.89 32.50
N MET A 155 -15.98 24.45 33.75
CA MET A 155 -15.10 23.33 34.07
C MET A 155 -15.64 22.01 33.48
N LEU A 156 -16.94 21.74 33.60
CA LEU A 156 -17.58 20.56 33.00
C LEU A 156 -17.46 20.56 31.47
N ALA A 157 -17.67 21.72 30.84
CA ALA A 157 -17.51 21.88 29.39
C ALA A 157 -16.04 21.66 28.97
N ALA A 158 -15.08 22.23 29.70
CA ALA A 158 -13.66 22.07 29.42
C ALA A 158 -13.22 20.60 29.52
N VAL A 159 -13.64 19.89 30.58
CA VAL A 159 -13.37 18.45 30.75
C VAL A 159 -14.05 17.65 29.65
N GLY A 160 -15.30 17.96 29.31
CA GLY A 160 -16.04 17.31 28.24
C GLY A 160 -15.36 17.44 26.86
N VAL A 161 -14.92 18.66 26.52
CA VAL A 161 -14.16 18.93 25.29
C VAL A 161 -12.83 18.17 25.30
N ALA A 162 -12.10 18.18 26.42
CA ALA A 162 -10.83 17.45 26.54
C ALA A 162 -11.02 15.93 26.34
N LEU A 163 -12.08 15.34 26.91
CA LEU A 163 -12.42 13.93 26.72
C LEU A 163 -12.78 13.62 25.27
N ILE A 164 -13.56 14.49 24.61
CA ILE A 164 -13.92 14.33 23.20
C ILE A 164 -12.66 14.38 22.31
N VAL A 165 -11.81 15.39 22.50
CA VAL A 165 -10.56 15.53 21.74
C VAL A 165 -9.64 14.34 21.97
N GLY A 166 -9.49 13.90 23.23
CA GLY A 166 -8.71 12.72 23.59
C GLY A 166 -9.25 11.44 22.94
N SER A 167 -10.56 11.23 22.95
CA SER A 167 -11.26 10.11 22.30
C SER A 167 -10.98 10.07 20.79
N VAL A 168 -11.13 11.21 20.10
CA VAL A 168 -10.86 11.31 18.67
C VAL A 168 -9.38 11.05 18.37
N ALA A 169 -8.45 11.61 19.15
CA ALA A 169 -7.02 11.40 18.97
C ALA A 169 -6.61 9.92 19.15
N VAL A 170 -7.17 9.23 20.15
CA VAL A 170 -6.94 7.80 20.37
C VAL A 170 -7.51 6.97 19.24
N ALA A 171 -8.75 7.22 18.83
CA ALA A 171 -9.40 6.54 17.71
C ALA A 171 -8.61 6.70 16.40
N ASP A 172 -8.10 7.91 16.14
CA ASP A 172 -7.32 8.21 14.96
C ASP A 172 -5.97 7.49 14.96
N ARG A 173 -5.27 7.51 16.10
CA ARG A 173 -4.00 6.79 16.29
C ARG A 173 -4.14 5.29 16.14
N LEU A 174 -5.24 4.71 16.64
CA LEU A 174 -5.54 3.28 16.49
C LEU A 174 -5.88 2.95 15.03
N GLY A 175 -6.59 3.84 14.34
CA GLY A 175 -6.88 3.72 12.91
C GLY A 175 -5.62 3.64 12.05
N ILE A 176 -4.65 4.51 12.30
CA ILE A 176 -3.37 4.52 11.57
C ILE A 176 -2.52 3.29 11.92
N ARG A 177 -2.44 2.90 13.20
CA ARG A 177 -1.54 1.83 13.63
C ARG A 177 -2.05 0.42 13.38
N MET A 178 -3.36 0.20 13.34
CA MET A 178 -3.93 -1.16 13.24
C MET A 178 -4.74 -1.37 11.96
N VAL A 179 -5.67 -0.45 11.65
CA VAL A 179 -6.63 -0.66 10.57
C VAL A 179 -5.99 -0.49 9.20
N GLU A 180 -5.05 0.46 9.06
CA GLU A 180 -4.39 0.72 7.79
C GLU A 180 -3.43 -0.41 7.36
N PRO A 181 -2.50 -0.91 8.22
CA PRO A 181 -1.66 -2.05 7.86
C PRO A 181 -2.47 -3.32 7.57
N ALA A 182 -3.53 -3.60 8.35
CA ALA A 182 -4.40 -4.75 8.10
C ALA A 182 -5.12 -4.66 6.74
N ARG A 183 -5.59 -3.47 6.36
CA ARG A 183 -6.18 -3.25 5.03
C ARG A 183 -5.17 -3.41 3.90
N ARG A 184 -3.93 -2.94 4.08
CA ARG A 184 -2.85 -3.13 3.10
C ARG A 184 -2.52 -4.61 2.92
N LEU A 185 -2.45 -5.37 4.02
CA LEU A 185 -2.25 -6.82 3.97
C LEU A 185 -3.37 -7.55 3.23
N ALA A 186 -4.64 -7.21 3.54
CA ALA A 186 -5.79 -7.78 2.84
C ALA A 186 -5.81 -7.44 1.35
N GLY A 187 -5.48 -6.20 0.98
CA GLY A 187 -5.35 -5.78 -0.41
C GLY A 187 -4.24 -6.53 -1.14
N ALA A 188 -3.07 -6.64 -0.52
CA ALA A 188 -1.94 -7.37 -1.10
C ALA A 188 -2.23 -8.86 -1.30
N ALA A 189 -2.98 -9.49 -0.39
CA ALA A 189 -3.43 -10.87 -0.57
C ALA A 189 -4.38 -11.03 -1.76
N HIS A 190 -5.26 -10.06 -1.98
CA HIS A 190 -6.13 -10.04 -3.16
C HIS A 190 -5.32 -9.83 -4.44
N ASP A 191 -4.41 -8.85 -4.46
CA ASP A 191 -3.51 -8.59 -5.58
C ASP A 191 -2.66 -9.81 -5.94
N LEU A 192 -2.14 -10.53 -4.95
CA LEU A 192 -1.40 -11.78 -5.16
C LEU A 192 -2.29 -12.86 -5.77
N GLY A 193 -3.53 -12.99 -5.30
CA GLY A 193 -4.54 -13.90 -5.86
C GLY A 193 -4.95 -13.57 -7.30
N GLU A 194 -4.88 -12.29 -7.70
CA GLU A 194 -5.07 -11.84 -9.09
C GLU A 194 -3.81 -12.04 -9.97
N GLY A 195 -2.72 -12.59 -9.43
CA GLY A 195 -1.48 -12.84 -10.16
C GLY A 195 -0.47 -11.70 -10.15
N ARG A 196 -0.64 -10.67 -9.30
CA ARG A 196 0.36 -9.60 -9.10
C ARG A 196 1.43 -10.06 -8.12
N LEU A 197 2.32 -10.93 -8.62
CA LEU A 197 3.34 -11.63 -7.82
C LEU A 197 4.42 -10.72 -7.18
N GLY A 198 4.58 -9.49 -7.67
CA GLY A 198 5.53 -8.51 -7.13
C GLY A 198 5.03 -7.75 -5.89
N THR A 199 3.78 -7.94 -5.49
CA THR A 199 3.20 -7.20 -4.37
C THR A 199 3.84 -7.61 -3.04
N ARG A 200 4.31 -6.64 -2.27
CA ARG A 200 4.88 -6.84 -0.92
C ARG A 200 4.28 -5.83 0.05
N VAL A 201 4.21 -6.21 1.31
CA VAL A 201 3.60 -5.40 2.38
C VAL A 201 4.69 -4.92 3.33
N PRO A 202 4.71 -3.62 3.72
CA PRO A 202 5.66 -3.13 4.71
C PRO A 202 5.40 -3.77 6.09
N GLU A 203 6.49 -4.07 6.81
CA GLU A 203 6.48 -4.72 8.13
C GLU A 203 6.21 -3.71 9.26
N GLU A 204 5.06 -3.05 9.17
CA GLU A 204 4.62 -1.98 10.08
C GLU A 204 3.43 -2.40 10.93
N GLY A 205 3.29 -1.78 12.10
CA GLY A 205 2.17 -1.99 13.02
C GLY A 205 2.56 -2.76 14.29
N PRO A 206 1.57 -3.25 15.06
CA PRO A 206 1.77 -4.15 16.19
C PRO A 206 2.47 -5.44 15.76
N ASP A 207 3.06 -6.14 16.72
CA ASP A 207 3.90 -7.30 16.45
C ASP A 207 3.15 -8.45 15.77
N GLU A 208 1.84 -8.59 16.02
CA GLU A 208 0.98 -9.56 15.34
C GLU A 208 0.84 -9.23 13.83
N LEU A 209 0.66 -7.94 13.49
CA LEU A 209 0.55 -7.51 12.09
C LEU A 209 1.90 -7.55 11.38
N ARG A 210 2.99 -7.22 12.09
CA ARG A 210 4.35 -7.35 11.57
C ARG A 210 4.67 -8.80 11.23
N SER A 211 4.36 -9.72 12.14
CA SER A 211 4.55 -11.15 11.95
C SER A 211 3.73 -11.68 10.77
N ALA A 212 2.48 -11.21 10.62
CA ALA A 212 1.65 -11.54 9.47
C ALA A 212 2.20 -10.98 8.15
N ALA A 213 2.76 -9.76 8.14
CA ALA A 213 3.40 -9.17 6.97
C ALA A 213 4.65 -9.96 6.55
N VAL A 214 5.50 -10.36 7.50
CA VAL A 214 6.67 -11.23 7.25
C VAL A 214 6.23 -12.58 6.67
N ALA A 215 5.23 -13.22 7.28
CA ALA A 215 4.71 -14.50 6.79
C ALA A 215 4.11 -14.38 5.38
N PHE A 216 3.38 -13.29 5.10
CA PHE A 216 2.84 -13.01 3.78
C PHE A 216 3.94 -12.80 2.73
N ASN A 217 4.95 -11.98 3.03
CA ASN A 217 6.06 -11.72 2.11
C ASN A 217 6.83 -13.02 1.81
N SER A 218 7.10 -13.84 2.83
CA SER A 218 7.73 -15.17 2.66
C SER A 218 6.89 -16.11 1.81
N MET A 219 5.57 -16.15 2.01
CA MET A 219 4.66 -16.94 1.17
C MET A 219 4.67 -16.44 -0.28
N ALA A 220 4.65 -15.11 -0.49
CA ALA A 220 4.71 -14.53 -1.82
C ALA A 220 6.03 -14.87 -2.53
N ASP A 221 7.17 -14.84 -1.83
CA ASP A 221 8.46 -15.26 -2.36
C ASP A 221 8.46 -16.76 -2.73
N GLN A 222 7.90 -17.62 -1.89
CA GLN A 222 7.76 -19.05 -2.17
C GLN A 222 6.91 -19.31 -3.42
N VAL A 223 5.79 -18.59 -3.59
CA VAL A 223 4.95 -18.70 -4.80
C VAL A 223 5.73 -18.28 -6.04
N VAL A 224 6.49 -17.18 -5.97
CA VAL A 224 7.35 -16.76 -7.10
C VAL A 224 8.37 -17.83 -7.44
N GLN A 225 9.02 -18.41 -6.43
CA GLN A 225 10.03 -19.45 -6.62
C GLN A 225 9.42 -20.74 -7.21
N LEU A 226 8.25 -21.17 -6.72
CA LEU A 226 7.55 -22.33 -7.24
C LEU A 226 7.18 -22.15 -8.72
N LEU A 227 6.64 -20.99 -9.08
CA LEU A 227 6.33 -20.66 -10.47
C LEU A 227 7.59 -20.56 -11.33
N ALA A 228 8.70 -20.06 -10.80
CA ALA A 228 9.98 -20.03 -11.50
C ALA A 228 10.51 -21.46 -11.76
N ASN A 229 10.45 -22.33 -10.76
CA ASN A 229 10.87 -23.73 -10.86
C ASN A 229 9.98 -24.52 -11.84
N GLU A 230 8.66 -24.32 -11.79
CA GLU A 230 7.72 -24.94 -12.74
C GLU A 230 8.02 -24.51 -14.19
N ARG A 231 8.37 -23.23 -14.39
CA ARG A 231 8.78 -22.71 -15.70
C ARG A 231 10.09 -23.32 -16.18
N GLU A 232 11.08 -23.48 -15.30
CA GLU A 232 12.35 -24.10 -15.64
C GLU A 232 12.18 -25.59 -15.97
N LEU A 233 11.35 -26.31 -15.21
CA LEU A 233 10.99 -27.70 -15.47
C LEU A 233 10.29 -27.84 -16.83
N ALA A 234 9.30 -26.98 -17.14
CA ALA A 234 8.61 -27.00 -18.42
C ALA A 234 9.57 -26.73 -19.59
N ALA A 235 10.55 -25.83 -19.41
CA ALA A 235 11.59 -25.58 -20.40
C ALA A 235 12.50 -26.81 -20.59
N ASP A 236 13.00 -27.41 -19.51
CA ASP A 236 13.85 -28.60 -19.55
C ASP A 236 13.13 -29.80 -20.21
N LEU A 237 11.87 -30.05 -19.84
CA LEU A 237 11.04 -31.09 -20.46
C LEU A 237 10.86 -30.85 -21.96
N SER A 238 10.65 -29.60 -22.37
CA SER A 238 10.56 -29.24 -23.80
C SER A 238 11.85 -29.60 -24.56
N HIS A 239 13.01 -29.39 -23.94
CA HIS A 239 14.31 -29.73 -24.53
C HIS A 239 14.55 -31.24 -24.57
N ARG A 240 14.24 -31.95 -23.47
CA ARG A 240 14.39 -33.41 -23.38
C ARG A 240 13.45 -34.16 -24.32
N LEU A 241 12.29 -33.62 -24.66
CA LEU A 241 11.37 -34.21 -25.63
C LEU A 241 11.77 -33.94 -27.09
N ARG A 242 12.37 -32.79 -27.38
CA ARG A 242 12.85 -32.45 -28.74
C ARG A 242 13.95 -33.37 -29.24
N THR A 243 14.87 -33.75 -28.36
CA THR A 243 16.02 -34.60 -28.72
C THR A 243 15.58 -35.98 -29.26
N PRO A 244 14.78 -36.79 -28.54
CA PRO A 244 14.30 -38.08 -29.04
C PRO A 244 13.34 -37.91 -30.23
N LEU A 245 12.50 -36.87 -30.28
CA LEU A 245 11.68 -36.60 -31.46
C LEU A 245 12.52 -36.34 -32.71
N THR A 246 13.63 -35.63 -32.57
CA THR A 246 14.57 -35.38 -33.67
C THR A 246 15.18 -36.69 -34.17
N VAL A 247 15.56 -37.59 -33.26
CA VAL A 247 16.09 -38.93 -33.60
C VAL A 247 15.02 -39.81 -34.26
N LEU A 248 13.79 -39.82 -33.73
CA LEU A 248 12.68 -40.60 -34.29
C LEU A 248 12.35 -40.14 -35.71
N ARG A 249 12.43 -38.83 -35.94
CA ARG A 249 12.29 -38.22 -37.26
C ARG A 249 13.43 -38.57 -38.21
N LEU A 250 14.67 -38.58 -37.73
CA LEU A 250 15.84 -39.01 -38.52
C LEU A 250 15.70 -40.47 -38.94
N ASN A 251 15.33 -41.36 -38.01
CA ASN A 251 15.09 -42.77 -38.29
C ASN A 251 13.94 -42.99 -39.29
N ALA A 252 12.85 -42.23 -39.17
CA ALA A 252 11.74 -42.29 -40.12
C ALA A 252 12.12 -41.77 -41.52
N ALA A 253 13.03 -40.80 -41.60
CA ALA A 253 13.56 -40.30 -42.87
C ALA A 253 14.48 -41.33 -43.56
N SER A 254 15.20 -42.16 -42.79
CA SER A 254 16.05 -43.24 -43.29
C SER A 254 15.29 -44.50 -43.71
N LEU A 255 13.98 -44.60 -43.43
CA LEU A 255 13.14 -45.64 -44.01
C LEU A 255 13.13 -45.48 -45.54
N GLY A 256 13.22 -46.57 -46.29
CA GLY A 256 13.18 -46.54 -47.77
C GLY A 256 11.84 -46.05 -48.34
N GLU A 257 11.62 -46.24 -49.64
CA GLU A 257 10.35 -45.88 -50.28
C GLU A 257 9.32 -47.00 -50.13
N GLY A 258 8.08 -46.63 -49.75
CA GLY A 258 6.96 -47.57 -49.62
C GLY A 258 5.82 -47.01 -48.74
N PRO A 259 4.60 -47.55 -48.88
CA PRO A 259 3.42 -47.03 -48.18
C PRO A 259 3.53 -47.09 -46.64
N ALA A 260 4.24 -48.08 -46.08
CA ALA A 260 4.49 -48.18 -44.64
C ALA A 260 5.50 -47.14 -44.12
N ALA A 261 6.51 -46.78 -44.93
CA ALA A 261 7.49 -45.74 -44.59
C ALA A 261 6.86 -44.34 -44.61
N GLU A 262 6.05 -44.06 -45.63
CA GLU A 262 5.22 -42.84 -45.71
C GLU A 262 4.30 -42.68 -44.50
N GLN A 263 3.60 -43.76 -44.11
CA GLN A 263 2.70 -43.74 -42.96
C GLN A 263 3.44 -43.50 -41.63
N THR A 264 4.64 -44.07 -41.49
CA THR A 264 5.49 -43.87 -40.31
C THR A 264 6.01 -42.43 -40.23
N ARG A 265 6.44 -41.83 -41.36
CA ARG A 265 6.84 -40.42 -41.40
C ARG A 265 5.68 -39.48 -41.05
N ALA A 266 4.48 -39.74 -41.59
CA ALA A 266 3.29 -38.96 -41.28
C ALA A 266 2.91 -39.03 -39.78
N ALA A 267 3.03 -40.22 -39.16
CA ALA A 267 2.78 -40.40 -37.74
C ALA A 267 3.80 -39.65 -36.85
N VAL A 268 5.09 -39.68 -37.21
CA VAL A 268 6.15 -38.95 -36.48
C VAL A 268 5.96 -37.43 -36.61
N GLU A 269 5.62 -36.93 -37.79
CA GLU A 269 5.30 -35.50 -37.97
C GLU A 269 4.07 -35.07 -37.15
N GLN A 270 3.05 -35.92 -37.06
CA GLN A 270 1.87 -35.60 -36.26
C GLN A 270 2.21 -35.54 -34.76
N LEU A 271 3.00 -36.48 -34.26
CA LEU A 271 3.49 -36.48 -32.88
C LEU A 271 4.35 -35.23 -32.59
N GLU A 272 5.21 -34.82 -33.53
CA GLU A 272 5.99 -33.59 -33.41
C GLU A 272 5.08 -32.36 -33.27
N ARG A 273 4.05 -32.24 -34.13
CA ARG A 273 3.07 -31.13 -34.08
C ARG A 273 2.26 -31.11 -32.78
N GLU A 274 1.87 -32.27 -32.26
CA GLU A 274 1.14 -32.37 -30.99
C GLU A 274 2.03 -31.96 -29.81
N VAL A 275 3.27 -32.46 -29.76
CA VAL A 275 4.22 -32.12 -28.69
C VAL A 275 4.61 -30.64 -28.75
N ASP A 276 4.88 -30.07 -29.93
CA ASP A 276 5.16 -28.63 -30.07
C ASP A 276 3.94 -27.78 -29.67
N THR A 277 2.72 -28.26 -29.91
CA THR A 277 1.50 -27.57 -29.45
C THR A 277 1.37 -27.61 -27.94
N ILE A 278 1.66 -28.74 -27.29
CA ILE A 278 1.68 -28.87 -25.82
C ILE A 278 2.75 -27.96 -25.22
N ILE A 279 3.97 -27.98 -25.75
CA ILE A 279 5.09 -27.12 -25.33
C ILE A 279 4.72 -25.63 -25.49
N ARG A 280 4.13 -25.27 -26.63
CA ARG A 280 3.69 -23.90 -26.90
C ARG A 280 2.59 -23.46 -25.94
N THR A 281 1.60 -24.32 -25.69
CA THR A 281 0.48 -23.99 -24.79
C THR A 281 0.97 -23.83 -23.35
N ALA A 282 1.89 -24.69 -22.90
CA ALA A 282 2.57 -24.56 -21.61
C ALA A 282 3.41 -23.27 -21.51
N ARG A 283 3.94 -22.77 -22.64
CA ARG A 283 4.66 -21.48 -22.72
C ARG A 283 3.75 -20.26 -22.89
N GLU A 284 2.56 -20.41 -23.47
CA GLU A 284 1.62 -19.32 -23.80
C GLU A 284 0.70 -18.95 -22.62
N GLN A 285 0.58 -19.79 -21.59
CA GLN A 285 -0.01 -19.42 -20.29
C GLN A 285 0.79 -18.35 -19.52
N ARG A 286 1.78 -17.70 -20.16
CA ARG A 286 2.37 -16.43 -19.72
C ARG A 286 1.28 -15.36 -19.65
N PRO A 287 0.92 -14.82 -18.47
CA PRO A 287 0.39 -13.48 -18.44
C PRO A 287 1.45 -12.59 -19.07
N GLN A 288 1.06 -11.74 -20.02
CA GLN A 288 1.91 -10.71 -20.59
C GLN A 288 2.19 -9.64 -19.52
N THR A 289 2.87 -10.01 -18.44
CA THR A 289 3.56 -9.06 -17.59
C THR A 289 4.79 -8.61 -18.37
N GLN A 290 4.78 -7.31 -18.63
CA GLN A 290 5.79 -6.44 -19.24
C GLN A 290 7.18 -7.06 -19.46
N PRO A 291 7.84 -6.74 -20.60
CA PRO A 291 9.20 -7.20 -20.87
C PRO A 291 10.12 -6.79 -19.71
N GLY A 292 10.50 -7.78 -18.91
CA GLY A 292 11.47 -7.61 -17.85
C GLY A 292 12.76 -7.06 -18.44
N GLY A 293 13.33 -6.07 -17.75
CA GLY A 293 14.55 -5.38 -18.15
C GLY A 293 15.76 -6.30 -18.35
N PRO A 294 16.87 -5.73 -18.83
CA PRO A 294 18.05 -6.48 -19.25
C PRO A 294 18.67 -7.21 -18.05
N GLY A 295 18.75 -8.55 -18.05
CA GLY A 295 19.36 -9.23 -16.92
C GLY A 295 19.46 -10.76 -16.87
N ALA A 296 18.89 -11.54 -17.80
CA ALA A 296 19.10 -12.99 -17.81
C ALA A 296 20.28 -13.37 -18.73
N GLY A 297 21.48 -12.91 -18.40
CA GLY A 297 22.70 -13.32 -19.11
C GLY A 297 23.22 -14.69 -18.63
N CYS A 298 23.91 -15.44 -19.50
CA CYS A 298 24.55 -16.71 -19.16
C CYS A 298 26.07 -16.68 -19.41
N ASP A 299 26.81 -17.65 -18.86
CA ASP A 299 28.21 -17.89 -19.25
C ASP A 299 28.22 -18.80 -20.50
N ALA A 300 28.53 -18.22 -21.67
CA ALA A 300 28.59 -18.95 -22.93
C ALA A 300 29.63 -20.08 -22.90
N SER A 301 30.73 -19.91 -22.17
CA SER A 301 31.77 -20.94 -22.09
C SER A 301 31.28 -22.22 -21.42
N GLU A 302 30.45 -22.07 -20.38
CA GLU A 302 29.85 -23.17 -19.64
C GLU A 302 28.86 -23.94 -20.51
N VAL A 303 27.94 -23.22 -21.15
CA VAL A 303 26.92 -23.81 -22.03
C VAL A 303 27.58 -24.54 -23.21
N ILE A 304 28.59 -23.92 -23.83
CA ILE A 304 29.29 -24.55 -24.96
C ILE A 304 30.02 -25.82 -24.51
N ARG A 305 30.71 -25.81 -23.36
CA ARG A 305 31.36 -27.03 -22.83
C ARG A 305 30.36 -28.15 -22.60
N GLU A 306 29.23 -27.84 -21.97
CA GLU A 306 28.19 -28.83 -21.68
C GLU A 306 27.59 -29.42 -22.96
N ARG A 307 27.24 -28.58 -23.94
CA ARG A 307 26.72 -29.07 -25.22
C ARG A 307 27.77 -29.86 -25.97
N MET A 308 29.03 -29.42 -25.99
CA MET A 308 30.12 -30.17 -26.61
C MET A 308 30.36 -31.52 -25.96
N ALA A 309 30.26 -31.63 -24.63
CA ALA A 309 30.36 -32.92 -23.94
C ALA A 309 29.26 -33.89 -24.39
N PHE A 310 28.01 -33.42 -24.53
CA PHE A 310 26.90 -34.21 -25.04
C PHE A 310 27.12 -34.68 -26.49
N TRP A 311 27.47 -33.75 -27.38
CA TRP A 311 27.65 -34.06 -28.82
C TRP A 311 28.94 -34.83 -29.11
N SER A 312 29.97 -34.74 -28.26
CA SER A 312 31.20 -35.52 -28.44
C SER A 312 30.98 -37.01 -28.23
N ALA A 313 30.05 -37.41 -27.34
CA ALA A 313 29.70 -38.82 -27.15
C ALA A 313 29.09 -39.43 -28.43
N LEU A 314 28.23 -38.68 -29.13
CA LEU A 314 27.69 -39.10 -30.43
C LEU A 314 28.75 -39.04 -31.55
N ALA A 315 29.64 -38.05 -31.50
CA ALA A 315 30.73 -37.93 -32.45
C ALA A 315 31.69 -39.12 -32.39
N GLU A 316 31.97 -39.63 -31.19
CA GLU A 316 32.83 -40.80 -30.96
C GLU A 316 32.22 -42.07 -31.60
N ASP A 317 30.90 -42.27 -31.47
CA ASP A 317 30.18 -43.38 -32.07
C ASP A 317 30.21 -43.35 -33.61
N GLU A 318 30.10 -42.14 -34.20
CA GLU A 318 30.20 -41.93 -35.66
C GLU A 318 31.66 -41.74 -36.16
N GLY A 319 32.67 -41.94 -35.30
CA GLY A 319 34.09 -41.84 -35.64
C GLY A 319 34.56 -40.44 -36.09
N ARG A 320 33.89 -39.37 -35.64
CA ARG A 320 34.17 -37.98 -36.03
C ARG A 320 35.20 -37.34 -35.11
N GLU A 321 36.20 -36.69 -35.68
CA GLU A 321 37.14 -35.86 -34.92
C GLU A 321 36.47 -34.55 -34.46
N VAL A 322 36.57 -34.24 -33.16
CA VAL A 322 35.95 -33.07 -32.53
C VAL A 322 37.00 -32.13 -31.97
N ARG A 323 36.89 -30.83 -32.28
CA ARG A 323 37.74 -29.79 -31.70
C ARG A 323 36.92 -28.69 -31.02
N LEU A 324 37.30 -28.31 -29.81
CA LEU A 324 36.74 -27.17 -29.07
C LEU A 324 37.88 -26.22 -28.68
N ALA A 325 37.74 -24.92 -28.97
CA ALA A 325 38.72 -23.92 -28.56
C ALA A 325 38.08 -22.59 -28.15
N GLY A 326 38.78 -21.81 -27.32
CA GLY A 326 38.39 -20.45 -26.95
C GLY A 326 37.38 -20.34 -25.81
N VAL A 327 37.15 -21.44 -25.07
CA VAL A 327 36.24 -21.49 -23.92
C VAL A 327 36.97 -21.47 -22.57
N ASP A 328 38.27 -21.20 -22.52
CA ASP A 328 39.10 -21.34 -21.31
C ASP A 328 38.78 -20.34 -20.18
N ARG A 329 37.97 -19.31 -20.49
CA ARG A 329 37.53 -18.27 -19.54
C ARG A 329 36.03 -18.10 -19.57
N THR A 330 35.47 -17.59 -18.47
CA THR A 330 34.06 -17.20 -18.39
C THR A 330 33.73 -16.09 -19.39
N LEU A 331 32.67 -16.31 -20.18
CA LEU A 331 32.21 -15.41 -21.24
C LEU A 331 30.74 -15.06 -21.00
N ARG A 332 30.47 -13.99 -20.25
CA ARG A 332 29.10 -13.56 -19.96
C ARG A 332 28.46 -12.92 -21.20
N ILE A 333 27.31 -13.43 -21.62
CA ILE A 333 26.52 -12.88 -22.73
C ILE A 333 25.10 -12.52 -22.28
N PRO A 334 24.44 -11.51 -22.87
CA PRO A 334 23.08 -11.10 -22.51
C PRO A 334 22.00 -12.00 -23.18
N VAL A 335 22.23 -13.31 -23.19
CA VAL A 335 21.32 -14.33 -23.73
C VAL A 335 21.02 -15.32 -22.62
N ALA A 336 19.76 -15.74 -22.50
CA ALA A 336 19.37 -16.76 -21.54
C ALA A 336 19.99 -18.12 -21.89
N ARG A 337 20.49 -18.85 -20.89
CA ARG A 337 21.14 -20.16 -21.05
C ARG A 337 20.38 -21.12 -21.97
N PRO A 338 19.04 -21.31 -21.85
CA PRO A 338 18.29 -22.23 -22.71
C PRO A 338 18.26 -21.80 -24.18
N GLU A 339 18.29 -20.50 -24.46
CA GLU A 339 18.26 -19.96 -25.82
C GLU A 339 19.60 -20.21 -26.53
N LEU A 340 20.72 -20.01 -25.83
CA LEU A 340 22.05 -20.33 -26.37
C LEU A 340 22.20 -21.84 -26.61
N ALA A 341 21.78 -22.68 -25.66
CA ALA A 341 21.81 -24.13 -25.82
C ALA A 341 21.01 -24.58 -27.05
N ALA A 342 19.80 -24.03 -27.26
CA ALA A 342 18.98 -24.35 -28.44
C ALA A 342 19.66 -23.97 -29.75
N ALA A 343 20.32 -22.80 -29.81
CA ALA A 343 21.05 -22.37 -30.99
C ALA A 343 22.25 -23.28 -31.29
N LEU A 344 23.01 -23.68 -30.27
CA LEU A 344 24.15 -24.61 -30.42
C LEU A 344 23.69 -25.98 -30.89
N ASP A 345 22.60 -26.52 -30.34
CA ASP A 345 22.03 -27.81 -30.76
C ASP A 345 21.54 -27.79 -32.19
N ALA A 346 20.96 -26.68 -32.64
CA ALA A 346 20.57 -26.51 -34.02
C ALA A 346 21.78 -26.51 -34.97
N LEU A 347 22.88 -25.85 -34.59
CA LEU A 347 24.10 -25.82 -35.39
C LEU A 347 24.82 -27.18 -35.42
N LEU A 348 25.01 -27.80 -34.26
CA LEU A 348 25.65 -29.10 -34.14
C LEU A 348 24.81 -30.19 -34.81
N GLY A 349 23.49 -30.22 -34.56
CA GLY A 349 22.59 -31.14 -35.25
C GLY A 349 22.60 -30.99 -36.79
N ASN A 350 22.85 -29.79 -37.32
CA ASN A 350 23.03 -29.60 -38.76
C ASN A 350 24.33 -30.23 -39.27
N VAL A 351 25.42 -30.18 -38.51
CA VAL A 351 26.68 -30.84 -38.87
C VAL A 351 26.46 -32.34 -39.04
N PHE A 352 25.89 -33.01 -38.04
CA PHE A 352 25.62 -34.46 -38.07
C PHE A 352 24.66 -34.84 -39.21
N ARG A 353 23.63 -34.01 -39.46
CA ARG A 353 22.64 -34.27 -40.51
C ARG A 353 23.20 -34.14 -41.94
N HIS A 354 24.08 -33.18 -42.16
CA HIS A 354 24.48 -32.76 -43.51
C HIS A 354 25.90 -33.18 -43.90
N THR A 355 26.60 -33.92 -43.03
CA THR A 355 27.93 -34.45 -43.32
C THR A 355 27.98 -35.96 -43.07
N PRO A 356 28.71 -36.74 -43.89
CA PRO A 356 28.89 -38.17 -43.66
C PRO A 356 29.52 -38.47 -42.30
N GLU A 357 29.29 -39.68 -41.78
CA GLU A 357 30.04 -40.23 -40.64
C GLU A 357 31.56 -40.12 -40.88
N GLY A 358 32.34 -39.96 -39.80
CA GLY A 358 33.78 -39.67 -39.87
C GLY A 358 34.15 -38.25 -40.26
N THR A 359 33.20 -37.38 -40.64
CA THR A 359 33.51 -35.97 -40.97
C THR A 359 33.80 -35.16 -39.71
N ALA A 360 35.01 -34.60 -39.63
CA ALA A 360 35.46 -33.76 -38.53
C ALA A 360 34.67 -32.45 -38.41
N PHE A 361 34.53 -31.95 -37.18
CA PHE A 361 33.95 -30.63 -36.91
C PHE A 361 34.62 -29.92 -35.73
N ALA A 362 34.46 -28.60 -35.68
CA ALA A 362 35.04 -27.76 -34.65
C ALA A 362 34.07 -26.68 -34.17
N VAL A 363 34.18 -26.34 -32.89
CA VAL A 363 33.56 -25.15 -32.29
C VAL A 363 34.66 -24.23 -31.77
N ASP A 364 34.73 -23.02 -32.30
CA ASP A 364 35.67 -21.98 -31.88
C ASP A 364 34.90 -20.80 -31.30
N VAL A 365 35.39 -20.27 -30.18
CA VAL A 365 34.83 -19.08 -29.55
C VAL A 365 35.86 -17.97 -29.54
N HIS A 366 35.49 -16.82 -30.07
CA HIS A 366 36.29 -15.61 -30.04
C HIS A 366 35.57 -14.51 -29.28
N HIS A 367 36.33 -13.70 -28.56
CA HIS A 367 35.81 -12.55 -27.82
C HIS A 367 36.49 -11.29 -28.35
N SER A 368 35.69 -10.48 -29.05
CA SER A 368 35.98 -9.07 -29.33
C SER A 368 35.34 -8.26 -28.21
N GLY A 369 35.95 -7.16 -27.77
CA GLY A 369 35.50 -6.43 -26.57
C GLY A 369 34.01 -6.05 -26.52
N ASP A 370 33.36 -5.98 -27.67
CA ASP A 370 31.95 -5.65 -27.89
C ASP A 370 31.06 -6.84 -28.29
N ALA A 371 31.63 -8.02 -28.59
CA ALA A 371 30.89 -9.17 -29.07
C ALA A 371 31.58 -10.52 -28.79
N VAL A 372 30.78 -11.53 -28.48
CA VAL A 372 31.20 -12.94 -28.50
C VAL A 372 30.84 -13.53 -29.86
N ILE A 373 31.82 -14.17 -30.50
CA ILE A 373 31.68 -14.80 -31.80
C ILE A 373 31.81 -16.30 -31.62
N VAL A 374 30.76 -17.06 -31.93
CA VAL A 374 30.77 -18.53 -31.92
C VAL A 374 30.83 -19.02 -33.36
N LEU A 375 31.80 -19.87 -33.66
CA LEU A 375 32.01 -20.48 -34.97
C LEU A 375 31.77 -21.97 -34.86
N VAL A 376 30.91 -22.52 -35.71
CA VAL A 376 30.71 -23.96 -35.85
C VAL A 376 31.12 -24.34 -37.27
N SER A 377 32.14 -25.20 -37.39
CA SER A 377 32.80 -25.54 -38.65
C SER A 377 32.79 -27.04 -38.89
N ASP A 378 32.51 -27.48 -40.12
CA ASP A 378 32.59 -28.89 -40.54
C ASP A 378 33.56 -29.11 -41.72
N ALA A 379 33.98 -30.36 -41.92
CA ALA A 379 34.83 -30.82 -43.02
C ALA A 379 34.04 -31.43 -44.21
N GLY A 380 32.74 -31.14 -44.32
CA GLY A 380 31.85 -31.72 -45.33
C GLY A 380 31.92 -31.04 -46.71
N GLY A 381 30.89 -31.28 -47.53
CA GLY A 381 30.81 -30.73 -48.90
C GLY A 381 30.52 -29.23 -49.01
N GLY A 382 30.22 -28.56 -47.88
CA GLY A 382 29.85 -27.14 -47.84
C GLY A 382 28.42 -26.84 -48.32
N ILE A 383 27.99 -25.59 -48.19
CA ILE A 383 26.71 -25.10 -48.70
C ILE A 383 26.92 -24.34 -50.03
N ALA A 384 26.31 -24.82 -51.11
CA ALA A 384 26.46 -24.26 -52.46
C ALA A 384 25.94 -22.82 -52.61
N ASP A 385 24.84 -22.46 -51.91
CA ASP A 385 24.35 -21.08 -51.83
C ASP A 385 24.08 -20.69 -50.36
N PRO A 386 25.07 -20.08 -49.70
CA PRO A 386 24.95 -19.62 -48.31
C PRO A 386 23.84 -18.58 -48.10
N LYS A 387 23.54 -17.75 -49.10
CA LYS A 387 22.50 -16.71 -48.99
C LYS A 387 21.10 -17.32 -49.07
N ALA A 388 20.88 -18.27 -49.98
CA ALA A 388 19.62 -18.99 -50.07
C ALA A 388 19.38 -19.92 -48.87
N ALA A 389 20.42 -20.53 -48.30
CA ALA A 389 20.30 -21.32 -47.07
C ALA A 389 19.87 -20.46 -45.87
N LEU A 390 20.44 -19.26 -45.74
CA LEU A 390 20.14 -18.31 -44.68
C LEU A 390 18.78 -17.62 -44.87
N ALA A 391 18.32 -17.45 -46.11
CA ALA A 391 17.01 -16.88 -46.47
C ALA A 391 15.85 -17.90 -46.40
N ARG A 392 16.11 -19.19 -46.66
CA ARG A 392 15.10 -20.27 -46.55
C ARG A 392 14.59 -20.49 -45.12
N GLY A 393 15.35 -20.11 -44.08
CA GLY A 393 14.81 -20.03 -42.72
C GLY A 393 13.65 -19.01 -42.60
N GLY A 394 13.66 -17.94 -43.39
CA GLY A 394 12.61 -16.92 -43.31
C GLY A 394 11.28 -17.26 -44.02
N ALA A 395 11.24 -18.28 -44.89
CA ALA A 395 10.10 -18.57 -45.76
C ALA A 395 9.42 -19.90 -45.38
N ARG A 396 8.13 -19.84 -45.04
CA ARG A 396 7.33 -20.96 -44.51
C ARG A 396 6.95 -22.06 -45.52
N ASP A 397 7.28 -21.93 -46.80
CA ASP A 397 6.74 -22.81 -47.85
C ASP A 397 7.84 -23.32 -48.80
N ALA A 398 8.40 -24.50 -48.52
CA ALA A 398 8.88 -25.46 -49.53
C ALA A 398 9.34 -26.79 -48.89
N VAL A 399 8.80 -27.88 -49.40
CA VAL A 399 9.02 -29.29 -49.00
C VAL A 399 10.51 -29.67 -49.11
N GLY A 400 11.09 -30.20 -48.03
CA GLY A 400 12.35 -30.97 -48.06
C GLY A 400 13.53 -30.46 -47.22
N SER A 401 13.49 -29.27 -46.63
CA SER A 401 14.53 -28.79 -45.70
C SER A 401 13.92 -27.88 -44.65
N THR A 402 13.94 -28.27 -43.37
CA THR A 402 13.00 -27.73 -42.39
C THR A 402 13.26 -26.32 -41.86
N GLY A 403 14.23 -25.54 -42.35
CA GLY A 403 14.41 -24.08 -42.11
C GLY A 403 14.64 -23.58 -40.66
N LEU A 404 13.96 -24.19 -39.70
CA LEU A 404 13.77 -23.83 -38.29
C LEU A 404 15.07 -23.75 -37.47
N GLY A 405 16.08 -24.56 -37.82
CA GLY A 405 17.33 -24.61 -37.07
C GLY A 405 18.11 -23.29 -37.15
N LEU A 406 18.24 -22.74 -38.36
CA LEU A 406 18.96 -21.48 -38.58
C LEU A 406 18.16 -20.26 -38.11
N ASP A 407 16.84 -20.34 -38.02
CA ASP A 407 16.00 -19.26 -37.48
C ASP A 407 16.15 -19.06 -35.99
N ILE A 408 16.33 -20.15 -35.23
CA ILE A 408 16.61 -20.09 -33.79
C ILE A 408 17.96 -19.39 -33.58
N VAL A 409 18.98 -19.79 -34.35
CA VAL A 409 20.33 -19.22 -34.28
C VAL A 409 20.30 -17.72 -34.63
N ARG A 410 19.59 -17.37 -35.72
CA ARG A 410 19.38 -15.98 -36.13
C ARG A 410 18.71 -15.17 -35.04
N ARG A 411 17.63 -15.67 -34.45
CA ARG A 411 16.88 -14.96 -33.41
C ARG A 411 17.74 -14.66 -32.18
N VAL A 412 18.59 -15.61 -31.77
CA VAL A 412 19.53 -15.43 -30.65
C VAL A 412 20.60 -14.38 -30.97
N ALA A 413 21.13 -14.35 -32.19
CA ALA A 413 22.07 -13.31 -32.60
C ALA A 413 21.39 -11.93 -32.66
N GLU A 414 20.24 -11.84 -33.33
CA GLU A 414 19.51 -10.59 -33.54
C GLU A 414 18.94 -10.00 -32.24
N SER A 415 18.60 -10.83 -31.24
CA SER A 415 18.12 -10.36 -29.93
C SER A 415 19.17 -9.55 -29.17
N THR A 416 20.45 -9.72 -29.51
CA THR A 416 21.58 -8.98 -28.92
C THR A 416 22.16 -7.92 -29.85
N GLY A 417 21.52 -7.65 -31.00
CA GLY A 417 22.02 -6.75 -32.02
C GLY A 417 23.19 -7.31 -32.85
N GLY A 418 23.45 -8.61 -32.73
CA GLY A 418 24.41 -9.36 -33.53
C GLY A 418 23.84 -9.81 -34.89
N ASP A 419 24.55 -10.75 -35.53
CA ASP A 419 24.27 -11.23 -36.89
C ASP A 419 24.66 -12.72 -37.00
N VAL A 420 24.24 -13.40 -38.08
CA VAL A 420 24.66 -14.76 -38.42
C VAL A 420 25.14 -14.80 -39.86
N ARG A 421 26.29 -15.42 -40.11
CA ARG A 421 26.82 -15.61 -41.47
C ARG A 421 27.25 -17.04 -41.69
N ILE A 422 27.05 -17.49 -42.91
CA ILE A 422 27.46 -18.80 -43.40
C ILE A 422 28.59 -18.57 -44.39
N GLY A 423 29.69 -19.28 -44.20
CA GLY A 423 30.90 -19.22 -45.02
C GLY A 423 31.47 -20.62 -45.26
N ARG A 424 32.70 -20.64 -45.78
CA ARG A 424 33.45 -21.88 -46.02
C ARG A 424 34.42 -22.11 -44.86
N SER A 425 34.41 -23.32 -44.34
CA SER A 425 35.29 -23.76 -43.25
C SER A 425 36.70 -24.03 -43.76
N VAL A 426 37.69 -23.76 -42.90
CA VAL A 426 39.10 -24.14 -43.13
C VAL A 426 39.29 -25.65 -43.17
N LEU A 427 38.35 -26.42 -42.61
CA LEU A 427 38.29 -27.88 -42.68
C LEU A 427 37.76 -28.38 -44.04
N GLY A 428 37.30 -27.49 -44.92
CA GLY A 428 36.83 -27.81 -46.28
C GLY A 428 35.33 -27.62 -46.51
N GLY A 429 34.52 -27.73 -45.45
CA GLY A 429 33.06 -27.69 -45.49
C GLY A 429 32.43 -26.34 -45.15
N THR A 430 31.42 -26.33 -44.29
CA THR A 430 30.67 -25.11 -43.93
C THR A 430 31.18 -24.52 -42.62
N GLU A 431 31.22 -23.19 -42.53
CA GLU A 431 31.40 -22.47 -41.27
C GLU A 431 30.18 -21.58 -41.02
N VAL A 432 29.53 -21.74 -39.86
CA VAL A 432 28.49 -20.84 -39.39
C VAL A 432 29.04 -19.98 -38.27
N ARG A 433 29.06 -18.66 -38.48
CA ARG A 433 29.56 -17.66 -37.54
C ARG A 433 28.39 -16.88 -36.95
N VAL A 434 28.26 -16.91 -35.63
CA VAL A 434 27.22 -16.26 -34.85
C VAL A 434 27.84 -15.15 -34.02
N TRP A 435 27.42 -13.90 -34.24
CA TRP A 435 27.83 -12.76 -33.43
C TRP A 435 26.78 -12.49 -32.37
N ILE A 436 27.21 -12.39 -31.12
CA ILE A 436 26.37 -12.07 -29.96
C ILE A 436 26.89 -10.76 -29.37
N GLY A 437 26.08 -9.70 -29.44
CA GLY A 437 26.45 -8.39 -28.90
C GLY A 437 26.49 -8.43 -27.37
N LEU A 438 27.53 -7.83 -26.78
CA LEU A 438 27.68 -7.74 -25.32
C LEU A 438 27.02 -6.48 -24.75
N ASP A 439 27.04 -5.40 -25.54
CA ASP A 439 26.33 -4.15 -25.26
C ASP A 439 25.21 -4.00 -26.29
N GLY A 440 23.99 -3.66 -25.84
CA GLY A 440 22.78 -3.54 -26.69
C GLY A 440 22.81 -2.43 -27.76
N GLN A 441 23.98 -2.07 -28.28
CA GLN A 441 24.17 -1.10 -29.35
C GLN A 441 24.43 -1.83 -30.68
N ARG A 442 23.44 -1.77 -31.58
CA ARG A 442 23.58 -2.19 -32.98
C ARG A 442 24.86 -1.59 -33.60
N PRO A 443 25.75 -2.40 -34.22
CA PRO A 443 26.76 -1.87 -35.12
C PRO A 443 26.05 -1.25 -36.32
N GLN A 444 26.11 0.08 -36.43
CA GLN A 444 25.57 0.83 -37.55
C GLN A 444 26.23 0.30 -38.84
N GLN A 445 25.43 -0.25 -39.76
CA GLN A 445 25.86 -0.59 -41.11
C GLN A 445 26.65 0.59 -41.68
N ARG A 446 27.97 0.42 -41.86
CA ARG A 446 28.79 1.36 -42.65
C ARG A 446 28.27 1.30 -44.08
N GLY A 447 27.37 2.23 -44.40
CA GLY A 447 26.91 2.49 -45.74
C GLY A 447 28.10 2.67 -46.67
N ARG A 448 28.12 1.87 -47.74
CA ARG A 448 29.00 2.05 -48.89
C ARG A 448 28.93 3.51 -49.35
N GLY A 449 30.00 4.28 -49.11
CA GLY A 449 30.14 5.62 -49.64
C GLY A 449 30.11 5.60 -51.16
N HIS A 450 29.00 6.03 -51.75
CA HIS A 450 28.97 6.52 -53.12
C HIS A 450 29.78 7.82 -53.16
N ARG A 451 31.04 7.73 -53.62
CA ARG A 451 31.82 8.89 -54.06
C ARG A 451 31.16 9.42 -55.34
N VAL A 452 30.29 10.41 -55.21
CA VAL A 452 29.89 11.26 -56.34
C VAL A 452 31.07 12.16 -56.67
N GLY A 453 31.71 11.90 -57.81
CA GLY A 453 32.79 12.71 -58.36
C GLY A 453 32.30 14.10 -58.73
N ARG A 454 32.84 15.12 -58.07
CA ARG A 454 32.67 16.52 -58.49
C ARG A 454 33.79 16.87 -59.46
N GLN A 455 33.56 16.58 -60.73
CA GLN A 455 34.43 16.97 -61.84
C GLN A 455 34.31 18.49 -62.06
N ARG A 456 35.25 19.26 -61.52
CA ARG A 456 35.34 20.71 -61.77
C ARG A 456 35.97 20.92 -63.15
N ARG A 457 35.13 21.22 -64.16
CA ARG A 457 35.53 21.63 -65.51
C ARG A 457 36.50 22.83 -65.44
N ARG A 458 37.75 22.62 -65.87
CA ARG A 458 38.62 23.67 -66.39
C ARG A 458 38.04 24.11 -67.75
N ARG A 459 37.59 25.36 -67.86
CA ARG A 459 37.53 26.10 -69.13
C ARG A 459 38.66 27.12 -69.08
N GLY A 460 39.70 26.88 -69.88
CA GLY A 460 40.66 27.90 -70.26
C GLY A 460 40.22 28.60 -71.55
N VAL A 461 40.94 29.69 -71.84
CA VAL A 461 40.90 30.57 -73.01
C VAL A 461 39.78 31.61 -72.95
N GLY A 462 40.02 32.92 -72.94
CA GLY A 462 41.25 33.70 -73.05
C GLY A 462 40.90 35.11 -73.56
N ARG A 463 41.64 36.12 -73.06
CA ARG A 463 41.92 37.43 -73.67
C ARG A 463 40.77 38.41 -73.97
N ALA A 464 40.84 39.60 -73.36
CA ALA A 464 41.32 40.87 -73.97
C ALA A 464 40.50 42.08 -73.48
N ASN A 465 41.22 43.16 -73.13
CA ASN A 465 40.90 44.59 -73.27
C ASN A 465 39.55 45.08 -72.72
N LEU A 466 39.49 45.98 -71.74
CA LEU A 466 40.07 47.33 -71.67
C LEU A 466 40.10 47.77 -70.20
#